data_AF-A0A1X7TCI5-F1
#
_entry.id   AF-A0A1X7TCI5-F1
#
_cell.length_a   1.000
_cell.length_b   1.000
_cell.length_c   1.000
_cell.angle_alpha   90.00
_cell.angle_beta   90.00
_cell.angle_gamma   90.00
#
_symmetry.space_group_name_H-M   'P 1'
#
loop_
_entity.id
_entity.type
_entity.pdbx_description
1 polymer ?
#
loop_
_entity_poly.entity_id
_entity_poly.type
_entity_poly.pdbx_seq_one_letter_code
_entity_poly.pdbx_strand_id
1 'polypeptide(L)'
;MYIKNSGRDLLLKYGNTISLIDATYKTTKYNIALFFICVKTNVGYSVVAEFVIQSEASEQIAEALNVLRSWNTEWNPKYFMTDYSEAEYLALKTAFPNIKIFLCDFHREEAWESWVKNSKHKLSKEEAQHLLHMFRTLANETQMCHFVSHLNALKESNVWIKHHSVQEWLNHTWLCITE
;
A
#
# COMPACT_ATOMS: atom_id res chain seq x y z
N MET A 1 -6.08 -20.94 -6.48
CA MET A 1 -5.76 -19.84 -7.40
C MET A 1 -6.57 -20.04 -8.67
N TYR A 2 -7.34 -19.04 -9.08
CA TYR A 2 -8.26 -19.13 -10.22
C TYR A 2 -8.03 -17.95 -11.18
N ILE A 3 -7.93 -18.24 -12.47
CA ILE A 3 -7.86 -17.23 -13.53
C ILE A 3 -8.96 -17.60 -14.53
N LYS A 4 -9.97 -16.72 -14.70
CA LYS A 4 -10.88 -16.82 -15.85
C LYS A 4 -10.06 -16.57 -17.12
N ASN A 5 -10.33 -17.27 -18.22
CA ASN A 5 -9.65 -17.02 -19.50
C ASN A 5 -9.71 -15.53 -19.91
N SER A 6 -10.83 -14.86 -19.64
CA SER A 6 -10.97 -13.41 -19.85
C SER A 6 -10.07 -12.55 -18.96
N GLY A 7 -9.76 -13.00 -17.74
CA GLY A 7 -8.87 -12.33 -16.80
C GLY A 7 -7.43 -12.32 -17.30
N ARG A 8 -6.97 -13.43 -17.91
CA ARG A 8 -5.64 -13.53 -18.52
C ARG A 8 -5.46 -12.51 -19.65
N ASP A 9 -6.43 -12.39 -20.55
CA ASP A 9 -6.35 -11.45 -21.67
C ASP A 9 -6.30 -9.99 -21.18
N LEU A 10 -7.08 -9.65 -20.15
CA LEU A 10 -7.06 -8.34 -19.53
C LEU A 10 -5.72 -8.07 -18.81
N LEU A 11 -5.17 -9.07 -18.12
CA LEU A 11 -3.87 -8.96 -17.45
C LEU A 11 -2.75 -8.68 -18.45
N LEU A 12 -2.69 -9.43 -19.54
CA LEU A 12 -1.67 -9.24 -20.57
C LEU A 12 -1.82 -7.90 -21.30
N LYS A 13 -3.06 -7.45 -21.53
CA LYS A 13 -3.35 -6.20 -22.23
C LYS A 13 -3.11 -4.96 -21.37
N TYR A 14 -3.48 -4.99 -20.09
CA TYR A 14 -3.51 -3.79 -19.23
C TYR A 14 -2.54 -3.87 -18.04
N GLY A 15 -2.17 -5.05 -17.59
CA GLY A 15 -1.39 -5.28 -16.37
C GLY A 15 0.08 -4.85 -16.44
N ASN A 16 0.65 -4.69 -17.64
CA ASN A 16 2.05 -4.27 -17.77
C ASN A 16 2.30 -2.79 -17.46
N THR A 17 1.25 -1.96 -17.44
CA THR A 17 1.37 -0.56 -17.00
C THR A 17 1.30 -0.50 -15.48
N ILE A 18 0.15 -0.81 -14.91
CA ILE A 18 -0.08 -0.83 -13.47
C ILE A 18 -0.98 -2.00 -13.09
N SER A 19 -0.55 -2.75 -12.09
CA SER A 19 -1.36 -3.76 -11.41
C SER A 19 -1.63 -3.33 -9.97
N LEU A 20 -2.75 -3.77 -9.42
CA LEU A 20 -3.11 -3.50 -8.04
C LEU A 20 -3.25 -4.83 -7.32
N ILE A 21 -2.81 -4.89 -6.08
CA ILE A 21 -3.09 -5.99 -5.17
C ILE A 21 -3.90 -5.45 -3.99
N ASP A 22 -4.93 -6.18 -3.61
CA ASP A 22 -5.82 -5.86 -2.50
C ASP A 22 -6.17 -7.15 -1.76
N ALA A 23 -6.28 -7.08 -0.43
CA ALA A 23 -6.58 -8.22 0.41
C ALA A 23 -7.86 -8.00 1.23
N THR A 24 -8.66 -9.05 1.34
CA THR A 24 -9.79 -9.09 2.28
C THR A 24 -9.53 -10.17 3.33
N TYR A 25 -9.54 -9.76 4.60
CA TYR A 25 -9.30 -10.64 5.75
C TYR A 25 -10.55 -10.78 6.63
N LYS A 26 -10.71 -11.93 7.28
CA LYS A 26 -11.85 -12.29 8.18
C LYS A 26 -13.24 -12.19 7.56
N THR A 27 -13.36 -12.32 6.25
CA THR A 27 -14.65 -12.37 5.56
C THR A 27 -15.26 -13.78 5.54
N THR A 28 -14.53 -14.79 6.01
CA THR A 28 -14.97 -16.19 6.07
C THR A 28 -14.89 -16.76 7.50
N LYS A 29 -15.46 -17.95 7.71
CA LYS A 29 -15.40 -18.68 8.99
C LYS A 29 -13.95 -19.00 9.43
N TYR A 30 -12.99 -18.97 8.51
CA TYR A 30 -11.60 -19.33 8.73
C TYR A 30 -10.70 -18.10 8.62
N ASN A 31 -9.60 -18.08 9.38
CA ASN A 31 -8.59 -17.03 9.33
C ASN A 31 -7.71 -17.18 8.09
N ILE A 32 -8.29 -16.95 6.91
CA ILE A 32 -7.63 -17.09 5.62
C ILE A 32 -7.79 -15.76 4.88
N ALA A 33 -6.71 -15.29 4.24
CA ALA A 33 -6.70 -14.06 3.49
C ALA A 33 -6.98 -14.33 2.00
N LEU A 34 -7.91 -13.58 1.44
CA LEU A 34 -8.26 -13.61 0.01
C LEU A 34 -7.68 -12.37 -0.66
N PHE A 35 -6.78 -12.58 -1.62
CA PHE A 35 -6.13 -11.54 -2.40
C PHE A 35 -6.70 -11.45 -3.81
N PHE A 36 -6.77 -10.23 -4.31
CA PHE A 36 -7.19 -9.89 -5.66
C PHE A 36 -6.07 -9.19 -6.40
N ILE A 37 -5.84 -9.57 -7.65
CA ILE A 37 -5.07 -8.79 -8.61
C ILE A 37 -6.04 -8.05 -9.52
N CYS A 38 -5.94 -6.73 -9.53
CA CYS A 38 -6.76 -5.85 -10.35
C CYS A 38 -5.90 -5.10 -11.38
N VAL A 39 -6.50 -4.79 -12.53
CA VAL A 39 -5.89 -3.92 -13.55
C VAL A 39 -6.86 -2.82 -13.95
N LYS A 40 -6.29 -1.67 -14.34
CA LYS A 40 -7.05 -0.56 -14.90
C LYS A 40 -7.29 -0.80 -16.39
N THR A 41 -8.55 -0.99 -16.77
CA THR A 41 -9.01 -1.11 -18.16
C THR A 41 -9.51 0.24 -18.68
N ASN A 42 -10.01 0.26 -19.92
CA ASN A 42 -10.65 1.44 -20.52
C ASN A 42 -12.03 1.77 -19.92
N VAL A 43 -12.66 0.84 -19.19
CA VAL A 43 -14.02 1.01 -18.61
C VAL A 43 -14.02 0.95 -17.07
N GLY A 44 -12.85 1.02 -16.45
CA GLY A 44 -12.70 0.95 -14.99
C GLY A 44 -11.73 -0.14 -14.56
N TYR A 45 -11.89 -0.62 -13.33
CA TYR A 45 -11.02 -1.66 -12.76
C TYR A 45 -11.62 -3.04 -12.97
N SER A 46 -10.78 -4.04 -13.17
CA SER A 46 -11.21 -5.44 -13.30
C SER A 46 -10.29 -6.36 -12.52
N VAL A 47 -10.90 -7.27 -11.75
CA VAL A 47 -10.21 -8.37 -11.09
C VAL A 47 -9.80 -9.38 -12.18
N VAL A 48 -8.51 -9.68 -12.26
CA VAL A 48 -7.93 -10.56 -13.29
C VAL A 48 -7.32 -11.83 -12.71
N ALA A 49 -7.00 -11.84 -11.41
CA ALA A 49 -6.64 -13.04 -10.69
C ALA A 49 -7.05 -12.95 -9.23
N GLU A 50 -7.21 -14.11 -8.60
CA GLU A 50 -7.49 -14.23 -7.18
C GLU A 50 -6.71 -15.42 -6.59
N PHE A 51 -6.21 -15.23 -5.37
CA PHE A 51 -5.53 -16.29 -4.65
C PHE A 51 -5.80 -16.20 -3.15
N VAL A 52 -5.63 -17.33 -2.48
CA VAL A 52 -5.99 -17.52 -1.09
C VAL A 52 -4.77 -18.07 -0.38
N ILE A 53 -4.37 -17.44 0.73
CA ILE A 53 -3.23 -17.87 1.53
C ILE A 53 -3.61 -18.01 3.00
N GLN A 54 -2.92 -18.93 3.67
CA GLN A 54 -3.21 -19.28 5.07
C GLN A 54 -2.67 -18.22 6.06
N SER A 55 -1.59 -17.52 5.71
CA SER A 55 -1.00 -16.45 6.49
C SER A 55 -0.63 -15.29 5.57
N GLU A 56 -0.80 -14.06 6.05
CA GLU A 56 -0.38 -12.82 5.36
C GLU A 56 1.14 -12.60 5.47
N ALA A 57 1.92 -13.67 5.48
CA ALA A 57 3.38 -13.58 5.50
C ALA A 57 3.89 -13.24 4.10
N SER A 58 4.90 -12.38 4.01
CA SER A 58 5.47 -11.91 2.73
C SER A 58 5.87 -13.06 1.80
N GLU A 59 6.39 -14.15 2.36
CA GLU A 59 6.85 -15.32 1.63
C GLU A 59 5.70 -16.05 0.93
N GLN A 60 4.55 -16.17 1.60
CA GLN A 60 3.37 -16.83 1.04
C GLN A 60 2.70 -15.99 -0.05
N ILE A 61 2.66 -14.66 0.14
CA ILE A 61 2.19 -13.74 -0.88
C ILE A 61 3.12 -13.80 -2.10
N ALA A 62 4.44 -13.77 -1.90
CA ALA A 62 5.43 -13.84 -2.97
C ALA A 62 5.37 -15.17 -3.73
N GLU A 63 5.18 -16.28 -3.04
CA GLU A 63 4.96 -17.60 -3.66
C GLU A 63 3.75 -17.56 -4.59
N ALA A 64 2.60 -17.11 -4.11
CA ALA A 64 1.38 -17.02 -4.91
C ALA A 64 1.56 -16.10 -6.15
N LEU A 65 2.21 -14.94 -5.98
CA LEU A 65 2.54 -14.03 -7.07
C LEU A 65 3.47 -14.68 -8.11
N ASN A 66 4.48 -15.45 -7.66
CA ASN A 66 5.38 -16.18 -8.55
C ASN A 66 4.66 -17.27 -9.34
N VAL A 67 3.71 -17.98 -8.72
CA VAL A 67 2.87 -18.94 -9.45
C VAL A 67 2.03 -18.20 -10.51
N LEU A 68 1.40 -17.06 -10.17
CA LEU A 68 0.63 -16.27 -11.14
C LEU A 68 1.48 -15.82 -12.32
N ARG A 69 2.70 -15.36 -12.03
CA ARG A 69 3.67 -14.95 -13.04
C ARG A 69 4.13 -16.12 -13.92
N SER A 70 4.31 -17.31 -13.36
CA SER A 70 4.67 -18.51 -14.14
C SER A 70 3.61 -18.88 -15.18
N TRP A 71 2.34 -18.60 -14.90
CA TRP A 71 1.23 -18.82 -15.84
C TRP A 71 1.08 -17.68 -16.86
N ASN A 72 1.70 -16.54 -16.61
CA ASN A 72 1.59 -15.31 -17.40
C ASN A 72 2.99 -14.71 -17.62
N THR A 73 3.83 -15.40 -18.38
CA THR A 73 5.26 -15.06 -18.55
C THR A 73 5.51 -13.67 -19.16
N GLU A 74 4.53 -13.12 -19.86
CA GLU A 74 4.55 -11.77 -20.45
C GLU A 74 4.07 -10.67 -19.47
N TRP A 75 3.52 -11.05 -18.32
CA TRP A 75 3.15 -10.11 -17.28
C TRP A 75 4.38 -9.65 -16.49
N ASN A 76 4.77 -8.42 -16.76
CA ASN A 76 5.90 -7.73 -16.16
C ASN A 76 5.49 -6.27 -15.91
N PRO A 77 4.73 -6.00 -14.83
CA PRO A 77 4.24 -4.67 -14.51
C PRO A 77 5.40 -3.68 -14.29
N LYS A 78 5.21 -2.42 -14.66
CA LYS A 78 6.15 -1.33 -14.29
C LYS A 78 5.85 -0.79 -12.90
N TYR A 79 4.57 -0.78 -12.54
CA TYR A 79 4.08 -0.24 -11.29
C TYR A 79 3.13 -1.25 -10.62
N PHE A 80 3.23 -1.36 -9.30
CA PHE A 80 2.18 -1.95 -8.48
C PHE A 80 1.59 -0.90 -7.55
N MET A 81 0.29 -1.01 -7.26
CA MET A 81 -0.33 -0.33 -6.14
C MET A 81 -0.77 -1.37 -5.12
N THR A 82 -0.52 -1.10 -3.84
CA THR A 82 -0.75 -2.02 -2.72
C THR A 82 -1.21 -1.23 -1.52
N ASP A 83 -1.73 -1.91 -0.51
CA ASP A 83 -2.14 -1.28 0.73
C ASP A 83 -0.93 -0.90 1.58
N TYR A 84 -1.18 -0.20 2.69
CA TYR A 84 -0.14 0.03 3.68
C TYR A 84 0.15 -1.27 4.46
N SER A 85 0.82 -2.22 3.79
CA SER A 85 1.15 -3.55 4.29
C SER A 85 2.61 -3.88 4.00
N GLU A 86 3.42 -4.02 5.05
CA GLU A 86 4.83 -4.40 4.93
C GLU A 86 4.98 -5.77 4.25
N ALA A 87 4.09 -6.72 4.56
CA ALA A 87 4.10 -8.05 3.98
C ALA A 87 3.85 -8.01 2.46
N GLU A 88 2.88 -7.23 1.99
CA GLU A 88 2.62 -7.07 0.56
C GLU A 88 3.77 -6.34 -0.15
N TYR A 89 4.28 -5.26 0.46
CA TYR A 89 5.40 -4.50 -0.09
C TYR A 89 6.63 -5.40 -0.32
N LEU A 90 7.01 -6.17 0.71
CA LEU A 90 8.14 -7.10 0.62
C LEU A 90 7.86 -8.20 -0.40
N ALA A 91 6.65 -8.77 -0.39
CA ALA A 91 6.27 -9.81 -1.34
C ALA A 91 6.34 -9.35 -2.80
N LEU A 92 5.89 -8.13 -3.08
CA LEU A 92 5.98 -7.50 -4.40
C LEU A 92 7.42 -7.26 -4.81
N LYS A 93 8.29 -6.77 -3.91
CA LYS A 93 9.73 -6.63 -4.17
C LYS A 93 10.39 -7.98 -4.47
N THR A 94 9.99 -9.04 -3.77
CA THR A 94 10.50 -10.39 -4.02
C THR A 94 10.02 -10.96 -5.36
N ALA A 95 8.74 -10.84 -5.69
CA ALA A 95 8.17 -11.39 -6.93
C ALA A 95 8.53 -10.57 -8.18
N PHE A 96 8.70 -9.25 -8.03
CA PHE A 96 9.01 -8.29 -9.10
C PHE A 96 10.15 -7.33 -8.69
N PRO A 97 11.42 -7.75 -8.77
CA PRO A 97 12.56 -6.97 -8.24
C PRO A 97 12.73 -5.56 -8.82
N ASN A 98 12.28 -5.34 -10.06
CA ASN A 98 12.45 -4.06 -10.77
C ASN A 98 11.20 -3.16 -10.71
N ILE A 99 10.23 -3.48 -9.86
CA ILE A 99 8.98 -2.76 -9.78
C ILE A 99 9.09 -1.49 -8.93
N LYS A 100 8.33 -0.47 -9.34
CA LYS A 100 7.97 0.66 -8.48
C LYS A 100 6.64 0.36 -7.79
N ILE A 101 6.60 0.54 -6.46
CA ILE A 101 5.42 0.26 -5.65
C ILE A 101 4.85 1.58 -5.18
N PHE A 102 3.57 1.79 -5.41
CA PHE A 102 2.79 2.89 -4.86
C PHE A 102 1.89 2.39 -3.76
N LEU A 103 1.69 3.23 -2.75
CA LEU A 103 0.72 2.97 -1.69
C LEU A 103 -0.62 3.56 -2.11
N CYS A 104 -1.70 2.83 -1.85
CA CYS A 104 -3.06 3.29 -2.09
C CYS A 104 -3.37 4.54 -1.23
N ASP A 105 -3.79 5.64 -1.87
CA ASP A 105 -4.15 6.89 -1.17
C ASP A 105 -5.30 6.68 -0.18
N PHE A 106 -6.27 5.84 -0.52
CA PHE A 106 -7.44 5.56 0.32
C PHE A 106 -7.04 4.86 1.62
N HIS A 107 -6.35 3.72 1.52
CA HIS A 107 -5.93 2.96 2.70
C HIS A 107 -4.85 3.69 3.51
N ARG A 108 -4.02 4.50 2.85
CA ARG A 108 -3.11 5.42 3.54
C ARG A 108 -3.88 6.42 4.41
N GLU A 109 -4.90 7.06 3.85
CA GLU A 109 -5.72 8.04 4.57
C GLU A 109 -6.44 7.38 5.76
N GLU A 110 -7.01 6.19 5.57
CA GLU A 110 -7.63 5.43 6.67
C GLU A 110 -6.62 5.07 7.77
N ALA A 111 -5.40 4.66 7.40
CA ALA A 111 -4.35 4.35 8.35
C ALA A 111 -3.95 5.58 9.17
N TRP A 112 -3.81 6.75 8.52
CA TRP A 112 -3.53 8.01 9.20
C TRP A 112 -4.65 8.39 10.17
N GLU A 113 -5.89 8.35 9.71
CA GLU A 113 -7.04 8.69 10.54
C GLU A 113 -7.17 7.77 11.75
N SER A 114 -7.01 6.46 11.54
CA SER A 114 -7.04 5.46 12.60
C SER A 114 -5.93 5.71 13.63
N TRP A 115 -4.71 5.98 13.16
CA TRP A 115 -3.57 6.22 14.02
C TRP A 115 -3.74 7.48 14.86
N VAL A 116 -4.08 8.63 14.28
CA VAL A 116 -4.21 9.88 15.07
C VAL A 116 -5.38 9.85 16.05
N LYS A 117 -6.42 9.06 15.79
CA LYS A 117 -7.59 8.89 16.68
C LYS A 117 -7.30 7.92 17.84
N ASN A 118 -6.19 7.17 17.79
CA ASN A 118 -5.85 6.19 18.81
C ASN A 118 -5.37 6.89 20.09
N SER A 119 -6.17 6.76 21.15
CA SER A 119 -5.94 7.41 22.45
C SER A 119 -4.61 7.01 23.11
N LYS A 120 -4.00 5.89 22.73
CA LYS A 120 -2.67 5.46 23.20
C LYS A 120 -1.58 6.47 22.87
N HIS A 121 -1.74 7.23 21.78
CA HIS A 121 -0.77 8.25 21.36
C HIS A 121 -0.99 9.62 22.03
N LYS A 122 -2.03 9.74 22.87
CA LYS A 122 -2.28 10.91 23.74
C LYS A 122 -2.30 12.26 23.02
N LEU A 123 -2.70 12.26 21.75
CA LEU A 123 -2.93 13.49 20.98
C LEU A 123 -4.25 14.12 21.43
N SER A 124 -4.25 15.44 21.64
CA SER A 124 -5.48 16.23 21.66
C SER A 124 -6.14 16.21 20.28
N LYS A 125 -7.41 16.59 20.23
CA LYS A 125 -8.17 16.65 18.97
C LYS A 125 -7.53 17.65 17.99
N GLU A 126 -7.06 18.77 18.50
CA GLU A 126 -6.39 19.82 17.74
C GLU A 126 -5.04 19.33 17.21
N GLU A 127 -4.23 18.66 18.05
CA GLU A 127 -2.95 18.06 17.62
C GLU A 127 -3.16 16.98 16.54
N ALA A 128 -4.18 16.12 16.69
CA ALA A 128 -4.50 15.09 15.71
C ALA A 128 -4.92 15.69 14.35
N GLN A 129 -5.78 16.72 14.36
CA GLN A 129 -6.19 17.41 13.14
C GLN A 129 -5.03 18.12 12.45
N HIS A 130 -4.18 18.81 13.24
CA HIS A 130 -3.00 19.48 12.72
C HIS A 130 -2.02 18.49 12.09
N LEU A 131 -1.81 17.33 12.74
CA LEU A 131 -0.93 16.28 12.24
C LEU A 131 -1.45 15.67 10.93
N LEU A 132 -2.76 15.37 10.82
CA LEU A 132 -3.38 14.92 9.57
C LEU A 132 -3.22 15.94 8.45
N HIS A 133 -3.40 17.23 8.75
CA HIS A 133 -3.21 18.27 7.75
C HIS A 133 -1.77 18.26 7.21
N MET A 134 -0.76 18.15 8.08
CA MET A 134 0.63 18.05 7.64
C MET A 134 0.90 16.80 6.80
N PHE A 135 0.31 15.64 7.15
CA PHE A 135 0.44 14.41 6.36
C PHE A 135 -0.13 14.57 4.94
N ARG A 136 -1.33 15.12 4.83
CA ARG A 136 -1.98 15.39 3.55
C ARG A 136 -1.20 16.41 2.72
N THR A 137 -0.64 17.44 3.35
CA THR A 137 0.21 18.43 2.67
C THR A 137 1.49 17.79 2.13
N LEU A 138 2.11 16.88 2.89
CA LEU A 138 3.30 16.14 2.44
C LEU A 138 2.99 15.23 1.25
N ALA A 139 1.94 14.40 1.33
CA ALA A 139 1.64 13.43 0.28
C ALA A 139 1.12 14.05 -1.03
N ASN A 140 0.52 15.25 -0.97
CA ASN A 140 0.05 15.96 -2.17
C ASN A 140 1.15 16.83 -2.81
N GLU A 141 2.32 16.94 -2.18
CA GLU A 141 3.39 17.78 -2.70
C GLU A 141 4.13 17.09 -3.86
N THR A 142 4.25 17.79 -4.98
CA THR A 142 4.86 17.26 -6.21
C THR A 142 6.24 17.83 -6.47
N GLN A 143 6.61 18.90 -5.77
CA GLN A 143 7.91 19.55 -5.88
C GLN A 143 8.81 19.18 -4.70
N MET A 144 9.98 18.62 -5.01
CA MET A 144 10.93 18.16 -3.99
C MET A 144 11.34 19.26 -3.00
N CYS A 145 11.53 20.52 -3.46
CA CYS A 145 11.89 21.63 -2.58
C CYS A 145 10.80 21.93 -1.54
N HIS A 146 9.54 21.96 -1.96
CA HIS A 146 8.40 22.17 -1.06
C HIS A 146 8.19 20.95 -0.15
N PHE A 147 8.38 19.73 -0.66
CA PHE A 147 8.29 18.52 0.15
C PHE A 147 9.27 18.56 1.31
N VAL A 148 10.54 18.89 1.03
CA VAL A 148 11.58 19.07 2.06
C VAL A 148 11.19 20.18 3.04
N SER A 149 10.63 21.29 2.55
CA SER A 149 10.17 22.37 3.43
C SER A 149 9.03 21.94 4.35
N HIS A 150 8.02 21.24 3.84
CA HIS A 150 6.91 20.72 4.63
C HIS A 150 7.37 19.65 5.63
N LEU A 151 8.37 18.84 5.26
CA LEU A 151 8.93 17.81 6.13
C LEU A 151 9.69 18.44 7.30
N ASN A 152 10.45 19.49 7.04
CA ASN A 152 11.13 20.25 8.10
C ASN A 152 10.11 20.92 9.02
N ALA A 153 9.06 21.55 8.46
CA ALA A 153 7.98 22.14 9.26
C ALA A 153 7.28 21.11 10.16
N LEU A 154 7.06 19.88 9.66
CA LEU A 154 6.54 18.78 10.47
C LEU A 154 7.49 18.42 11.62
N LYS A 155 8.80 18.28 11.34
CA LYS A 155 9.82 17.93 12.34
C LYS A 155 10.07 19.03 13.38
N GLU A 156 9.76 20.27 13.05
CA GLU A 156 9.85 21.43 13.96
C GLU A 156 8.52 21.70 14.69
N SER A 157 7.44 21.01 14.33
CA SER A 157 6.12 21.23 14.93
C SER A 157 6.06 20.82 16.40
N ASN A 158 5.22 21.50 17.18
CA ASN A 158 4.98 21.15 18.58
C ASN A 158 4.52 19.71 18.76
N VAL A 159 3.71 19.19 17.83
CA VAL A 159 3.21 17.80 17.90
C VAL A 159 4.34 16.79 17.71
N TRP A 160 5.31 17.07 16.84
CA TRP A 160 6.50 16.24 16.68
C TRP A 160 7.40 16.29 17.91
N ILE A 161 7.73 17.49 18.39
CA ILE A 161 8.66 17.68 19.52
C ILE A 161 8.10 17.05 20.80
N LYS A 162 6.80 17.18 21.04
CA LYS A 162 6.14 16.75 22.28
C LYS A 162 5.87 15.24 22.35
N HIS A 163 5.60 14.60 21.21
CA HIS A 163 5.09 13.21 21.19
C HIS A 163 6.09 12.25 20.54
N HIS A 164 6.82 11.48 21.36
CA HIS A 164 7.76 10.46 20.87
C HIS A 164 7.09 9.42 19.96
N SER A 165 5.84 9.06 20.24
CA SER A 165 5.05 8.13 19.41
C SER A 165 4.88 8.62 17.97
N VAL A 166 4.77 9.94 17.76
CA VAL A 166 4.70 10.55 16.43
C VAL A 166 6.03 10.38 15.70
N GLN A 167 7.15 10.61 16.39
CA GLN A 167 8.49 10.47 15.82
C GLN A 167 8.78 9.02 15.42
N GLU A 168 8.52 8.06 16.31
CA GLU A 168 8.73 6.63 16.04
C GLU A 168 7.91 6.17 14.85
N TRP A 169 6.61 6.45 14.85
CA TRP A 169 5.72 6.01 13.79
C TRP A 169 6.09 6.65 12.44
N LEU A 170 6.40 7.95 12.40
CA LEU A 170 6.80 8.58 11.15
C LEU A 170 8.12 8.03 10.63
N ASN A 171 9.13 7.83 11.47
CA ASN A 171 10.45 7.37 11.02
C ASN A 171 10.49 5.89 10.64
N HIS A 172 9.68 5.03 11.27
CA HIS A 172 9.72 3.59 11.05
C HIS A 172 8.58 3.04 10.22
N THR A 173 7.51 3.81 10.04
CA THR A 173 6.29 3.38 9.35
C THR A 173 6.14 4.24 8.10
N TRP A 174 5.86 5.53 8.23
CA TRP A 174 5.47 6.36 7.08
C TRP A 174 6.64 6.80 6.17
N LEU A 175 7.72 7.36 6.72
CA LEU A 175 8.84 7.93 5.96
C LEU A 175 9.94 6.91 5.63
N CYS A 176 9.84 5.68 6.14
CA CYS A 176 10.81 4.61 5.90
C CYS A 176 10.66 3.99 4.49
N ILE A 177 9.49 4.13 3.88
CA ILE A 177 9.23 3.62 2.54
C ILE A 177 9.86 4.58 1.54
N THR A 178 11.07 4.27 1.11
CA THR A 178 11.74 4.98 0.02
C THR A 178 11.03 4.67 -1.30
N GLU A 179 10.36 5.66 -1.88
CA GLU A 179 9.82 5.61 -3.25
C GLU A 179 10.89 5.33 -4.32
#